data_AF-M4SZD4-F1
#
_entry.id   AF-M4SZD4-F1
#
_cell.length_a   1.000
_cell.length_b   1.000
_cell.length_c   1.000
_cell.angle_alpha   90.00
_cell.angle_beta   90.00
_cell.angle_gamma   90.00
#
_symmetry.space_group_name_H-M   'P 1'
#
loop_
_entity.id
_entity.type
_entity.pdbx_description
1 polymer ?
#
loop_
_entity_poly.entity_id
_entity_poly.type
_entity_poly.pdbx_seq_one_letter_code
_entity_poly.pdbx_strand_id
1 'polypeptide(L)'
;MLRAAIAVLSTATLIHGADNDNAAEFRIFCDLLHLQTRAASVTCAVDDGDVNQAITDLEYLNLTAADDSWLTDKNGELADKSGADSNKQAREEWQTKVKQIGKADQTTGVVKYKKISAPNRKAGLAAAINRSLTTALQAKGVFNTNRRTCISITTTVATKINDALFGTGNTEFSSTGIADALAANCVASGNPPKAGRGIAYDLLCLCGATDSNGIKRCDQSLNSSPATSLTSGSNARERYTEIQTKCHKNVKSTPLTAAELRALIASFESRLGANTAGATTTDVRAIFGKPHTGGQCDASSQQGMCINYKELLADAAKGIPWVNSLEAAATAVDAAAAAKTTAERAATTIVNIANAAWALHDDAALNPSHATTATQATAQTSGKNAEKTAEATCNAAKDQQDECDKLKDQGCVFNKDGKEGEKCTLNKEDKQALEKANQETGGKDGKTDCSSHQDQKSCEKENEGLTASAPVNVIG
;
A
#
# COMPACT_ATOMS: atom_id res chain seq x y z
N MET A 1 -78.14 32.74 -24.77
CA MET A 1 -76.96 31.91 -24.43
C MET A 1 -75.97 32.78 -23.67
N LEU A 2 -75.99 32.69 -22.33
CA LEU A 2 -75.15 33.50 -21.44
C LEU A 2 -73.84 32.72 -21.20
N ARG A 3 -72.70 33.25 -21.65
CA ARG A 3 -71.38 32.64 -21.43
C ARG A 3 -70.86 33.07 -20.05
N ALA A 4 -70.76 32.13 -19.13
CA ALA A 4 -70.08 32.32 -17.85
C ALA A 4 -68.55 32.28 -18.07
N ALA A 5 -67.86 33.34 -17.66
CA ALA A 5 -66.40 33.36 -17.54
C ALA A 5 -66.02 32.78 -16.18
N ILE A 6 -65.37 31.62 -16.17
CA ILE A 6 -64.78 31.04 -14.96
C ILE A 6 -63.40 31.68 -14.77
N ALA A 7 -63.27 32.56 -13.80
CA ALA A 7 -61.99 33.04 -13.31
C ALA A 7 -61.39 31.98 -12.37
N VAL A 8 -60.35 31.29 -12.82
CA VAL A 8 -59.55 30.41 -11.97
C VAL A 8 -58.60 31.31 -11.16
N LEU A 9 -58.92 31.52 -9.87
CA LEU A 9 -57.95 32.05 -8.92
C LEU A 9 -56.91 30.95 -8.65
N SER A 10 -55.76 31.05 -9.31
CA SER A 10 -54.56 30.30 -8.92
C SER A 10 -54.04 30.87 -7.61
N THR A 11 -54.45 30.31 -6.47
CA THR A 11 -53.77 30.55 -5.20
C THR A 11 -52.38 29.95 -5.30
N ALA A 12 -51.35 30.80 -5.41
CA ALA A 12 -49.97 30.40 -5.20
C ALA A 12 -49.85 29.95 -3.74
N THR A 13 -49.93 28.64 -3.49
CA THR A 13 -49.63 28.07 -2.19
C THR A 13 -48.15 28.33 -1.90
N LEU A 14 -47.88 29.28 -1.01
CA LEU A 14 -46.58 29.42 -0.38
C LEU A 14 -46.27 28.10 0.32
N ILE A 15 -45.24 27.40 -0.16
CA ILE A 15 -44.79 26.13 0.43
C ILE A 15 -44.09 26.47 1.73
N HIS A 16 -44.82 26.49 2.84
CA HIS A 16 -44.24 26.61 4.17
C HIS A 16 -43.31 25.41 4.44
N GLY A 17 -42.24 25.63 5.20
CA GLY A 17 -41.38 24.57 5.71
C GLY A 17 -42.21 23.58 6.52
N ALA A 18 -41.99 22.29 6.25
CA ALA A 18 -42.65 21.20 6.95
C ALA A 18 -41.67 20.49 7.87
N ASP A 19 -42.19 19.90 8.94
CA ASP A 19 -41.40 19.01 9.79
C ASP A 19 -40.78 17.87 8.95
N ASN A 20 -39.53 17.50 9.28
CA ASN A 20 -38.70 16.51 8.58
C ASN A 20 -38.34 16.79 7.11
N ASP A 21 -38.65 17.96 6.56
CA ASP A 21 -38.36 18.20 5.14
C ASP A 21 -36.86 18.19 4.81
N ASN A 22 -35.96 18.40 5.77
CA ASN A 22 -34.51 18.25 5.66
C ASN A 22 -33.96 16.95 6.28
N ALA A 23 -34.81 15.97 6.65
CA ALA A 23 -34.36 14.81 7.43
C ALA A 23 -33.31 13.93 6.73
N ALA A 24 -33.41 13.77 5.42
CA ALA A 24 -32.45 12.96 4.68
C ALA A 24 -31.09 13.67 4.50
N GLU A 25 -31.10 14.98 4.28
CA GLU A 25 -29.91 15.83 4.29
C GLU A 25 -29.23 15.82 5.66
N PHE A 26 -30.03 15.93 6.73
CA PHE A 26 -29.53 15.90 8.11
C PHE A 26 -28.86 14.57 8.43
N ARG A 27 -29.46 13.45 8.01
CA ARG A 27 -28.87 12.11 8.18
C ARG A 27 -27.47 12.02 7.56
N ILE A 28 -27.27 12.55 6.36
CA ILE A 28 -25.95 12.51 5.69
C ILE A 28 -24.91 13.32 6.48
N PHE A 29 -25.27 14.51 6.93
CA PHE A 29 -24.38 15.30 7.78
C PHE A 29 -24.08 14.61 9.11
N CYS A 30 -25.04 13.90 9.71
CA CYS A 30 -24.77 13.05 10.87
C CYS A 30 -23.79 11.90 10.56
N ASP A 31 -23.98 11.19 9.44
CA ASP A 31 -23.08 10.13 9.01
C ASP A 31 -21.63 10.65 8.82
N LEU A 32 -21.49 11.87 8.29
CA LEU A 32 -20.21 12.56 8.17
C LEU A 32 -19.62 12.97 9.52
N LEU A 33 -20.42 13.49 10.46
CA LEU A 33 -19.94 13.87 11.80
C LEU A 33 -19.32 12.70 12.57
N HIS A 34 -19.79 11.46 12.33
CA HIS A 34 -19.20 10.28 12.97
C HIS A 34 -17.76 9.99 12.55
N LEU A 35 -17.28 10.57 11.44
CA LEU A 35 -15.89 10.47 11.02
C LEU A 35 -14.93 10.99 12.09
N GLN A 36 -15.34 11.96 12.93
CA GLN A 36 -14.51 12.50 14.02
C GLN A 36 -13.99 11.39 14.93
N THR A 37 -14.89 10.50 15.37
CA THR A 37 -14.56 9.39 16.29
C THR A 37 -13.81 8.25 15.60
N ARG A 38 -13.91 8.15 14.27
CA ARG A 38 -13.32 7.08 13.48
C ARG A 38 -11.99 7.46 12.84
N ALA A 39 -11.60 8.73 12.83
CA ALA A 39 -10.31 9.18 12.31
C ALA A 39 -9.14 8.40 12.95
N ALA A 40 -9.22 8.12 14.26
CA ALA A 40 -8.21 7.35 14.99
C ALA A 40 -8.15 5.86 14.61
N SER A 41 -9.15 5.33 13.90
CA SER A 41 -9.14 3.94 13.43
C SER A 41 -8.20 3.71 12.24
N VAL A 42 -7.75 4.77 11.58
CA VAL A 42 -6.73 4.70 10.53
C VAL A 42 -5.37 4.61 11.21
N THR A 43 -4.87 3.38 11.36
CA THR A 43 -3.62 3.11 12.08
C THR A 43 -2.53 2.58 11.17
N CYS A 44 -1.29 2.96 11.46
CA CYS A 44 -0.10 2.36 10.87
C CYS A 44 0.66 1.55 11.92
N ALA A 45 0.37 0.26 12.03
CA ALA A 45 1.14 -0.67 12.84
C ALA A 45 2.08 -1.48 11.93
N VAL A 46 3.36 -1.12 11.93
CA VAL A 46 4.43 -1.89 11.28
C VAL A 46 5.55 -2.07 12.31
N ASP A 47 5.69 -3.30 12.79
CA ASP A 47 6.70 -3.68 13.78
C ASP A 47 8.11 -3.64 13.15
N ASP A 48 9.11 -3.25 13.94
CA ASP A 48 10.51 -3.25 13.54
C ASP A 48 11.40 -4.18 14.36
N GLY A 49 10.83 -4.97 15.28
CA GLY A 49 11.54 -5.94 16.10
C GLY A 49 12.28 -6.94 15.22
N ASP A 50 11.55 -7.61 14.33
CA ASP A 50 12.13 -8.60 13.41
C ASP A 50 13.15 -7.98 12.45
N VAL A 51 12.89 -6.76 11.96
CA VAL A 51 13.81 -6.03 11.08
C VAL A 51 15.13 -5.71 11.80
N ASN A 52 15.05 -5.21 13.03
CA ASN A 52 16.22 -4.87 13.82
C ASN A 52 17.00 -6.12 14.24
N GLN A 53 16.29 -7.21 14.57
CA GLN A 53 16.91 -8.49 14.89
C GLN A 53 17.62 -9.10 13.67
N ALA A 54 16.99 -9.13 12.50
CA ALA A 54 17.56 -9.65 11.27
C ALA A 54 18.84 -8.89 10.84
N ILE A 55 18.84 -7.56 10.99
CA ILE A 55 20.03 -6.74 10.72
C ILE A 55 21.13 -7.03 11.73
N THR A 56 20.77 -7.15 13.01
CA THR A 56 21.72 -7.53 14.07
C THR A 56 22.35 -8.89 13.80
N ASP A 57 21.54 -9.87 13.39
CA ASP A 57 22.01 -11.20 13.01
C ASP A 57 22.98 -11.12 11.84
N LEU A 58 22.63 -10.42 10.75
CA LEU A 58 23.53 -10.22 9.60
C LEU A 58 24.86 -9.58 9.97
N GLU A 59 24.83 -8.58 10.86
CA GLU A 59 26.04 -7.94 11.37
C GLU A 59 26.91 -8.94 12.15
N TYR A 60 26.34 -9.72 13.06
CA TYR A 60 27.10 -10.72 13.81
C TYR A 60 27.64 -11.85 12.93
N LEU A 61 26.80 -12.36 12.02
CA LEU A 61 27.18 -13.37 11.03
C LEU A 61 28.37 -12.91 10.19
N ASN A 62 28.38 -11.65 9.74
CA ASN A 62 29.49 -11.06 9.00
C ASN A 62 30.80 -11.08 9.82
N LEU A 63 30.72 -10.83 11.13
CA LEU A 63 31.90 -10.85 12.00
C LEU A 63 32.41 -12.28 12.28
N THR A 64 31.56 -13.30 12.25
CA THR A 64 32.00 -14.68 12.50
C THR A 64 32.99 -15.22 11.47
N ALA A 65 33.00 -14.63 10.27
CA ALA A 65 33.85 -14.99 9.14
C ALA A 65 34.95 -13.94 8.86
N ALA A 66 35.00 -12.85 9.62
CA ALA A 66 35.95 -11.76 9.42
C ALA A 66 37.39 -12.16 9.78
N ASP A 67 38.35 -11.41 9.22
CA ASP A 67 39.76 -11.48 9.58
C ASP A 67 40.06 -10.80 10.92
N ASP A 68 41.21 -11.14 11.51
CA ASP A 68 41.56 -10.68 12.86
C ASP A 68 41.82 -9.16 12.92
N SER A 69 42.32 -8.54 11.85
CA SER A 69 42.47 -7.08 11.80
C SER A 69 41.12 -6.37 11.79
N TRP A 70 40.13 -6.91 11.09
CA TRP A 70 38.78 -6.36 11.10
C TRP A 70 38.14 -6.45 12.49
N LEU A 71 38.30 -7.61 13.15
CA LEU A 71 37.81 -7.81 14.51
C LEU A 71 38.53 -6.93 15.54
N THR A 72 39.78 -6.56 15.30
CA THR A 72 40.57 -5.74 16.23
C THR A 72 40.12 -4.27 16.20
N ASP A 73 40.10 -3.64 15.04
CA ASP A 73 39.86 -2.19 14.94
C ASP A 73 39.33 -1.76 13.57
N LYS A 74 38.62 -2.67 12.88
CA LYS A 74 38.13 -2.47 11.51
C LYS A 74 39.27 -2.11 10.54
N ASN A 75 40.33 -2.93 10.52
CA ASN A 75 41.48 -2.73 9.63
C ASN A 75 42.14 -1.34 9.81
N GLY A 76 42.29 -0.91 11.05
CA GLY A 76 42.89 0.36 11.40
C GLY A 76 41.98 1.58 11.22
N GLU A 77 40.71 1.43 10.83
CA GLU A 77 39.76 2.56 10.79
C GLU A 77 39.57 3.18 12.16
N LEU A 78 39.51 2.34 13.20
CA LEU A 78 39.32 2.78 14.56
C LEU A 78 40.64 2.97 15.32
N ALA A 79 41.80 2.72 14.71
CA ALA A 79 43.11 2.89 15.36
C ALA A 79 43.32 4.32 15.87
N ASP A 80 44.13 4.47 16.92
CA ASP A 80 44.62 5.78 17.35
C ASP A 80 45.69 6.26 16.37
N LYS A 81 45.29 7.12 15.43
CA LYS A 81 46.17 7.65 14.38
C LYS A 81 46.90 8.93 14.79
N SER A 82 46.50 9.57 15.90
CA SER A 82 46.96 10.92 16.26
C SER A 82 47.50 11.04 17.68
N GLY A 83 47.46 9.97 18.50
CA GLY A 83 47.90 9.97 19.90
C GLY A 83 46.93 10.66 20.86
N ALA A 84 45.86 11.26 20.35
CA ALA A 84 44.78 11.87 21.13
C ALA A 84 43.59 10.91 21.36
N ASP A 85 43.63 9.74 20.72
CA ASP A 85 42.65 8.66 20.81
C ASP A 85 41.17 9.06 20.70
N SER A 86 40.84 9.87 19.68
CA SER A 86 39.45 10.29 19.41
C SER A 86 38.49 9.14 19.10
N ASN A 87 39.02 7.96 18.79
CA ASN A 87 38.25 6.75 18.46
C ASN A 87 38.07 5.79 19.65
N LYS A 88 38.56 6.13 20.85
CA LYS A 88 38.55 5.23 22.02
C LYS A 88 37.19 4.59 22.28
N GLN A 89 36.15 5.43 22.39
CA GLN A 89 34.79 4.95 22.68
C GLN A 89 34.26 4.03 21.57
N ALA A 90 34.43 4.42 20.31
CA ALA A 90 34.00 3.59 19.17
C ALA A 90 34.74 2.25 19.10
N ARG A 91 36.03 2.20 19.47
CA ARG A 91 36.78 0.94 19.61
C ARG A 91 36.26 0.08 20.75
N GLU A 92 35.97 0.67 21.91
CA GLU A 92 35.44 -0.06 23.07
C GLU A 92 34.06 -0.67 22.77
N GLU A 93 33.19 0.07 22.09
CA GLU A 93 31.88 -0.40 21.63
C GLU A 93 32.03 -1.53 20.60
N TRP A 94 32.94 -1.37 19.63
CA TRP A 94 33.25 -2.39 18.64
C TRP A 94 33.75 -3.69 19.28
N GLN A 95 34.72 -3.58 20.18
CA GLN A 95 35.27 -4.72 20.92
C GLN A 95 34.21 -5.41 21.77
N THR A 96 33.29 -4.65 22.37
CA THR A 96 32.15 -5.20 23.14
C THR A 96 31.21 -6.01 22.25
N LYS A 97 30.96 -5.55 21.02
CA LYS A 97 30.19 -6.29 20.01
C LYS A 97 30.92 -7.56 19.58
N VAL A 98 32.19 -7.46 19.21
CA VAL A 98 33.02 -8.61 18.78
C VAL A 98 33.07 -9.70 19.86
N LYS A 99 33.14 -9.34 21.15
CA LYS A 99 33.13 -10.28 22.28
C LYS A 99 31.86 -11.13 22.40
N GLN A 100 30.76 -10.77 21.74
CA GLN A 100 29.56 -11.63 21.74
C GLN A 100 29.70 -12.83 20.80
N ILE A 101 30.64 -12.79 19.86
CA ILE A 101 30.88 -13.89 18.92
C ILE A 101 31.54 -15.05 19.66
N GLY A 102 30.97 -16.25 19.54
CA GLY A 102 31.46 -17.43 20.26
C GLY A 102 31.02 -17.51 21.72
N LYS A 103 30.28 -16.51 22.23
CA LYS A 103 29.77 -16.53 23.61
C LYS A 103 28.54 -17.44 23.69
N ALA A 104 28.54 -18.34 24.67
CA ALA A 104 27.39 -19.18 24.98
C ALA A 104 26.30 -18.35 25.66
N ASP A 105 25.05 -18.60 25.28
CA ASP A 105 23.89 -18.12 26.02
C ASP A 105 23.90 -18.69 27.45
N GLN A 106 23.63 -17.84 28.45
CA GLN A 106 23.78 -18.23 29.86
C GLN A 106 22.71 -19.24 30.32
N THR A 107 21.55 -19.24 29.66
CA THR A 107 20.42 -20.12 29.99
C THR A 107 20.49 -21.47 29.28
N THR A 108 20.89 -21.47 28.01
CA THR A 108 20.88 -22.68 27.16
C THR A 108 22.27 -23.30 26.98
N GLY A 109 23.35 -22.57 27.26
CA GLY A 109 24.72 -22.99 26.97
C GLY A 109 25.06 -23.02 25.48
N VAL A 110 24.13 -22.65 24.60
CA VAL A 110 24.31 -22.70 23.14
C VAL A 110 24.98 -21.42 22.66
N VAL A 111 26.01 -21.58 21.83
CA VAL A 111 26.65 -20.45 21.13
C VAL A 111 25.82 -20.12 19.89
N LYS A 112 25.13 -18.97 19.91
CA LYS A 112 24.32 -18.49 18.77
C LYS A 112 25.20 -18.15 17.56
N TYR A 113 26.21 -17.29 17.72
CA TYR A 113 27.11 -16.87 16.64
C TYR A 113 28.43 -17.63 16.69
N LYS A 114 28.47 -18.83 16.11
CA LYS A 114 29.67 -19.67 16.08
C LYS A 114 30.74 -19.07 15.15
N LYS A 115 32.01 -19.09 15.59
CA LYS A 115 33.14 -18.67 14.73
C LYS A 115 33.37 -19.70 13.64
N ILE A 116 33.69 -19.23 12.44
CA ILE A 116 34.05 -20.09 11.32
C ILE A 116 35.53 -20.47 11.44
N SER A 117 35.81 -21.75 11.65
CA SER A 117 37.17 -22.26 11.84
C SER A 117 37.86 -22.64 10.52
N ALA A 118 37.09 -22.95 9.47
CA ALA A 118 37.59 -23.37 8.16
C ALA A 118 38.24 -22.21 7.37
N PRO A 119 39.58 -22.16 7.22
CA PRO A 119 40.26 -21.01 6.63
C PRO A 119 39.89 -20.76 5.16
N ASN A 120 39.67 -21.82 4.39
CA ASN A 120 39.31 -21.76 2.97
C ASN A 120 37.88 -21.24 2.72
N ARG A 121 37.00 -21.28 3.73
CA ARG A 121 35.59 -20.84 3.62
C ARG A 121 35.37 -19.42 4.13
N LYS A 122 36.22 -18.92 5.04
CA LYS A 122 36.08 -17.61 5.69
C LYS A 122 35.90 -16.46 4.69
N ALA A 123 36.83 -16.29 3.75
CA ALA A 123 36.82 -15.13 2.85
C ALA A 123 35.57 -15.08 1.94
N GLY A 124 35.19 -16.22 1.36
CA GLY A 124 34.00 -16.33 0.51
C GLY A 124 32.70 -16.07 1.28
N LEU A 125 32.59 -16.62 2.49
CA LEU A 125 31.44 -16.42 3.37
C LEU A 125 31.33 -14.96 3.83
N ALA A 126 32.43 -14.35 4.29
CA ALA A 126 32.47 -12.95 4.69
C ALA A 126 32.02 -12.03 3.54
N ALA A 127 32.52 -12.28 2.31
CA ALA A 127 32.08 -11.52 1.14
C ALA A 127 30.59 -11.71 0.83
N ALA A 128 30.05 -12.92 0.98
CA ALA A 128 28.63 -13.21 0.74
C ALA A 128 27.70 -12.58 1.79
N ILE A 129 28.06 -12.66 3.07
CA ILE A 129 27.27 -12.04 4.14
C ILE A 129 27.39 -10.52 4.08
N ASN A 130 28.55 -9.94 3.75
CA ASN A 130 28.70 -8.50 3.58
C ASN A 130 27.78 -7.95 2.47
N ARG A 131 27.71 -8.64 1.31
CA ARG A 131 26.74 -8.29 0.25
C ARG A 131 25.30 -8.37 0.77
N SER A 132 24.97 -9.43 1.50
CA SER A 132 23.64 -9.63 2.11
C SER A 132 23.30 -8.49 3.09
N LEU A 133 24.22 -8.13 3.98
CA LEU A 133 24.08 -7.02 4.92
C LEU A 133 23.90 -5.68 4.19
N THR A 134 24.66 -5.44 3.12
CA THR A 134 24.53 -4.22 2.30
C THR A 134 23.12 -4.11 1.70
N THR A 135 22.62 -5.18 1.09
CA THR A 135 21.26 -5.22 0.53
C THR A 135 20.19 -5.07 1.62
N ALA A 136 20.39 -5.71 2.78
CA ALA A 136 19.47 -5.58 3.90
C ALA A 136 19.44 -4.16 4.48
N LEU A 137 20.58 -3.46 4.55
CA LEU A 137 20.64 -2.06 4.98
C LEU A 137 19.95 -1.11 3.99
N GLN A 138 20.05 -1.36 2.68
CA GLN A 138 19.27 -0.63 1.68
C GLN A 138 17.77 -0.84 1.88
N ALA A 139 17.34 -2.09 2.06
CA ALA A 139 15.96 -2.42 2.38
C ALA A 139 15.50 -1.81 3.71
N LYS A 140 16.38 -1.72 4.73
CA LYS A 140 16.11 -1.04 6.00
C LYS A 140 15.83 0.45 5.80
N GLY A 141 16.53 1.10 4.88
CA GLY A 141 16.25 2.48 4.47
C GLY A 141 14.83 2.64 3.90
N VAL A 142 14.43 1.72 3.00
CA VAL A 142 13.07 1.68 2.43
C VAL A 142 12.02 1.45 3.51
N PHE A 143 12.25 0.47 4.39
CA PHE A 143 11.38 0.15 5.53
C PHE A 143 11.17 1.38 6.42
N ASN A 144 12.24 2.00 6.90
CA ASN A 144 12.16 3.14 7.82
C ASN A 144 11.46 4.35 7.20
N THR A 145 11.75 4.63 5.93
CA THR A 145 11.12 5.74 5.20
C THR A 145 9.62 5.52 5.10
N ASN A 146 9.20 4.34 4.62
CA ASN A 146 7.79 4.06 4.41
C ASN A 146 7.00 3.90 5.72
N ARG A 147 7.60 3.31 6.76
CA ARG A 147 7.01 3.27 8.09
C ARG A 147 6.74 4.68 8.64
N ARG A 148 7.72 5.58 8.55
CA ARG A 148 7.56 6.98 9.00
C ARG A 148 6.52 7.73 8.17
N THR A 149 6.56 7.58 6.85
CA THR A 149 5.57 8.16 5.94
C THR A 149 4.16 7.72 6.30
N CYS A 150 3.96 6.41 6.51
CA CYS A 150 2.67 5.84 6.89
C CYS A 150 2.14 6.44 8.20
N ILE A 151 2.95 6.53 9.25
CA ILE A 151 2.58 7.17 10.54
C ILE A 151 2.27 8.66 10.37
N SER A 152 3.05 9.40 9.57
CA SER A 152 2.80 10.81 9.31
C SER A 152 1.45 11.04 8.59
N ILE A 153 1.14 10.17 7.63
CA ILE A 153 -0.09 10.25 6.85
C ILE A 153 -1.33 9.99 7.73
N THR A 154 -1.27 9.11 8.74
CA THR A 154 -2.43 8.92 9.65
C THR A 154 -2.79 10.20 10.41
N THR A 155 -1.80 11.02 10.77
CA THR A 155 -2.05 12.35 11.36
C THR A 155 -2.70 13.29 10.34
N THR A 156 -2.24 13.27 9.08
CA THR A 156 -2.84 14.05 7.99
C THR A 156 -4.31 13.68 7.76
N VAL A 157 -4.66 12.39 7.83
CA VAL A 157 -6.06 11.93 7.72
C VAL A 157 -6.92 12.55 8.83
N ALA A 158 -6.46 12.50 10.08
CA ALA A 158 -7.20 13.09 11.19
C ALA A 158 -7.37 14.62 11.03
N THR A 159 -6.31 15.32 10.62
CA THR A 159 -6.37 16.76 10.33
C THR A 159 -7.38 17.05 9.22
N LYS A 160 -7.37 16.30 8.12
CA LYS A 160 -8.27 16.55 6.98
C LYS A 160 -9.72 16.22 7.28
N ILE A 161 -9.98 15.20 8.10
CA ILE A 161 -11.33 14.95 8.63
C ILE A 161 -11.77 16.14 9.49
N ASN A 162 -10.93 16.61 10.42
CA ASN A 162 -11.28 17.77 11.25
C ASN A 162 -11.48 19.06 10.42
N ASP A 163 -10.63 19.31 9.42
CA ASP A 163 -10.79 20.42 8.48
C ASP A 163 -12.15 20.36 7.78
N ALA A 164 -12.62 19.17 7.39
CA ALA A 164 -13.93 19.00 6.78
C ALA A 164 -15.08 19.22 7.77
N LEU A 165 -14.94 18.74 9.01
CA LEU A 165 -16.01 18.85 10.01
C LEU A 165 -16.14 20.26 10.57
N PHE A 166 -15.02 20.92 10.85
CA PHE A 166 -14.96 22.13 11.68
C PHE A 166 -14.30 23.32 10.98
N GLY A 167 -13.91 23.15 9.71
CA GLY A 167 -13.15 24.14 8.96
C GLY A 167 -11.65 24.06 9.21
N THR A 168 -10.89 24.58 8.24
CA THR A 168 -9.43 24.47 8.21
C THR A 168 -8.77 24.90 9.51
N GLY A 169 -7.96 24.00 10.08
CA GLY A 169 -7.17 24.24 11.29
C GLY A 169 -7.92 24.11 12.61
N ASN A 170 -9.21 23.76 12.59
CA ASN A 170 -10.02 23.57 13.79
C ASN A 170 -10.20 22.07 14.11
N THR A 171 -10.15 21.72 15.39
CA THR A 171 -10.47 20.37 15.90
C THR A 171 -11.87 20.27 16.52
N GLU A 172 -12.55 21.41 16.64
CA GLU A 172 -13.90 21.56 17.16
C GLU A 172 -14.59 22.75 16.50
N PHE A 173 -15.91 22.83 16.63
CA PHE A 173 -16.66 23.97 16.10
C PHE A 173 -16.17 25.29 16.72
N SER A 174 -15.98 26.29 15.86
CA SER A 174 -15.57 27.63 16.24
C SER A 174 -16.51 28.65 15.63
N SER A 175 -17.03 29.56 16.43
CA SER A 175 -17.87 30.66 15.93
C SER A 175 -17.07 31.75 15.19
N THR A 176 -15.74 31.67 15.20
CA THR A 176 -14.87 32.66 14.57
C THR A 176 -15.11 32.72 13.06
N GLY A 177 -15.46 33.91 12.56
CA GLY A 177 -15.69 34.16 11.14
C GLY A 177 -17.12 33.86 10.67
N ILE A 178 -18.06 33.57 11.58
CA ILE A 178 -19.50 33.58 11.27
C ILE A 178 -19.92 35.03 10.99
N ALA A 179 -20.69 35.23 9.92
CA ALA A 179 -21.26 36.52 9.56
C ALA A 179 -22.38 36.94 10.51
N ASP A 180 -22.58 38.25 10.71
CA ASP A 180 -23.61 38.81 11.60
C ASP A 180 -25.04 38.37 11.26
N ALA A 181 -25.31 38.10 9.99
CA ALA A 181 -26.56 37.48 9.52
C ALA A 181 -26.34 36.00 9.20
N LEU A 182 -27.12 35.12 9.82
CA LEU A 182 -26.99 33.67 9.63
C LEU A 182 -27.10 33.27 8.15
N ALA A 183 -28.06 33.85 7.42
CA ALA A 183 -28.26 33.68 5.98
C ALA A 183 -26.97 33.84 5.16
N ALA A 184 -26.12 34.81 5.52
CA ALA A 184 -24.87 35.06 4.79
C ALA A 184 -23.84 33.94 4.96
N ASN A 185 -24.01 33.06 5.93
CA ASN A 185 -23.18 31.86 6.11
C ASN A 185 -23.66 30.68 5.28
N CYS A 186 -24.89 30.72 4.78
CA CYS A 186 -25.56 29.64 4.06
C CYS A 186 -25.45 29.78 2.54
N VAL A 187 -24.67 30.76 2.09
CA VAL A 187 -24.36 31.02 0.68
C VAL A 187 -22.85 31.08 0.52
N ALA A 188 -22.36 30.57 -0.61
CA ALA A 188 -20.94 30.53 -0.89
C ALA A 188 -20.36 31.86 -1.40
N SER A 189 -20.66 32.97 -0.73
CA SER A 189 -20.14 34.30 -1.08
C SER A 189 -18.95 34.69 -0.22
N GLY A 190 -18.08 35.55 -0.77
CA GLY A 190 -16.89 36.08 -0.09
C GLY A 190 -15.61 35.24 -0.25
N ASN A 191 -14.50 35.75 0.28
CA ASN A 191 -13.21 35.07 0.28
C ASN A 191 -12.56 35.14 1.69
N PRO A 192 -12.49 34.03 2.45
CA PRO A 192 -12.92 32.68 2.07
C PRO A 192 -14.46 32.54 2.00
N PRO A 193 -14.97 31.55 1.23
CA PRO A 193 -16.40 31.25 1.18
C PRO A 193 -16.91 30.77 2.55
N LYS A 194 -18.12 31.18 2.92
CA LYS A 194 -18.73 30.81 4.22
C LYS A 194 -19.44 29.46 4.17
N ALA A 195 -20.33 29.27 3.20
CA ALA A 195 -20.90 27.96 2.94
C ALA A 195 -19.81 26.98 2.50
N GLY A 196 -19.88 25.74 2.98
CA GLY A 196 -18.91 24.71 2.61
C GLY A 196 -17.59 24.80 3.35
N ARG A 197 -17.42 25.78 4.26
CA ARG A 197 -16.21 25.90 5.09
C ARG A 197 -16.01 24.70 5.99
N GLY A 198 -17.10 24.12 6.51
CA GLY A 198 -17.07 22.93 7.34
C GLY A 198 -18.50 22.45 7.63
N ILE A 199 -18.67 21.14 7.80
CA ILE A 199 -19.99 20.51 7.98
C ILE A 199 -20.74 21.08 9.20
N ALA A 200 -20.02 21.41 10.28
CA ALA A 200 -20.62 22.01 11.46
C ALA A 200 -21.28 23.38 11.20
N TYR A 201 -20.72 24.18 10.27
CA TYR A 201 -21.32 25.45 9.85
C TYR A 201 -22.53 25.23 8.94
N ASP A 202 -22.40 24.30 7.99
CA ASP A 202 -23.50 23.96 7.08
C ASP A 202 -24.70 23.35 7.83
N LEU A 203 -24.46 22.63 8.93
CA LEU A 203 -25.52 22.15 9.83
C LEU A 203 -26.32 23.26 10.50
N LEU A 204 -25.70 24.40 10.83
CA LEU A 204 -26.43 25.57 11.35
C LEU A 204 -27.37 26.13 10.28
N CYS A 205 -26.98 26.12 9.01
CA CYS A 205 -27.84 26.52 7.91
C CYS A 205 -28.99 25.55 7.64
N LEU A 206 -28.75 24.25 7.83
CA LEU A 206 -29.73 23.21 7.58
C LEU A 206 -30.76 23.05 8.72
N CYS A 207 -30.34 23.23 9.97
CA CYS A 207 -31.13 22.90 11.16
C CYS A 207 -31.16 24.00 12.24
N GLY A 208 -30.25 24.98 12.21
CA GLY A 208 -30.07 25.99 13.24
C GLY A 208 -30.83 27.28 12.96
N ALA A 209 -32.17 27.29 13.06
CA ALA A 209 -32.92 28.55 13.12
C ALA A 209 -32.91 29.11 14.56
N THR A 210 -33.14 30.41 14.73
CA THR A 210 -33.20 31.05 16.06
C THR A 210 -34.39 30.58 16.90
N ASP A 211 -35.47 30.12 16.28
CA ASP A 211 -36.63 29.56 16.97
C ASP A 211 -36.50 28.04 17.21
N SER A 212 -37.50 27.47 17.89
CA SER A 212 -37.55 26.04 18.22
C SER A 212 -37.95 25.15 17.03
N ASN A 213 -38.42 25.71 15.92
CA ASN A 213 -38.93 24.97 14.78
C ASN A 213 -37.84 24.63 13.75
N GLY A 214 -36.73 25.37 13.73
CA GLY A 214 -35.61 25.08 12.81
C GLY A 214 -35.13 23.64 12.89
N ILE A 215 -34.94 23.11 14.11
CA ILE A 215 -34.44 21.74 14.30
C ILE A 215 -35.47 20.67 13.88
N LYS A 216 -36.77 20.99 13.95
CA LYS A 216 -37.86 20.08 13.57
C LYS A 216 -37.91 19.81 12.07
N ARG A 217 -37.36 20.71 11.27
CA ARG A 217 -37.15 20.48 9.84
C ARG A 217 -36.17 19.34 9.57
N CYS A 218 -35.18 19.17 10.45
CA CYS A 218 -34.20 18.09 10.35
C CYS A 218 -34.69 16.79 11.01
N ASP A 219 -35.43 16.89 12.12
CA ASP A 219 -36.18 15.76 12.70
C ASP A 219 -37.24 16.31 13.67
N GLN A 220 -38.51 16.01 13.39
CA GLN A 220 -39.68 16.53 14.10
C GLN A 220 -39.70 16.19 15.60
N SER A 221 -39.02 15.11 16.00
CA SER A 221 -38.93 14.68 17.39
C SER A 221 -38.00 15.58 18.21
N LEU A 222 -37.17 16.38 17.53
CA LEU A 222 -36.18 17.24 18.15
C LEU A 222 -36.78 18.56 18.60
N ASN A 223 -36.26 19.05 19.71
CA ASN A 223 -36.58 20.37 20.25
C ASN A 223 -35.28 21.09 20.59
N SER A 224 -35.33 22.41 20.53
CA SER A 224 -34.23 23.31 20.82
C SER A 224 -34.76 24.55 21.51
N SER A 225 -33.94 25.15 22.38
CA SER A 225 -34.32 26.40 23.04
C SER A 225 -34.20 27.56 22.06
N PRO A 226 -35.17 28.50 22.00
CA PRO A 226 -35.03 29.70 21.19
C PRO A 226 -33.76 30.48 21.58
N ALA A 227 -33.07 31.03 20.58
CA ALA A 227 -31.89 31.87 20.74
C ALA A 227 -32.16 33.26 20.16
N THR A 228 -31.60 34.30 20.78
CA THR A 228 -31.74 35.69 20.29
C THR A 228 -30.93 35.95 19.01
N SER A 229 -29.85 35.20 18.82
CA SER A 229 -29.01 35.21 17.62
C SER A 229 -28.22 33.90 17.56
N LEU A 230 -27.92 33.43 16.35
CA LEU A 230 -27.02 32.31 16.09
C LEU A 230 -25.70 32.74 15.44
N THR A 231 -25.38 34.03 15.58
CA THR A 231 -24.13 34.62 15.10
C THR A 231 -23.23 35.07 16.25
N SER A 232 -23.76 35.14 17.48
CA SER A 232 -22.95 35.24 18.70
C SER A 232 -22.25 33.93 19.02
N GLY A 233 -21.01 34.00 19.51
CA GLY A 233 -20.17 32.81 19.65
C GLY A 233 -20.67 31.71 20.59
N SER A 234 -21.31 32.07 21.71
CA SER A 234 -21.92 31.09 22.63
C SER A 234 -23.14 30.42 22.01
N ASN A 235 -24.09 31.20 21.51
CA ASN A 235 -25.35 30.66 20.99
C ASN A 235 -25.14 29.78 19.74
N ALA A 236 -24.22 30.16 18.85
CA ALA A 236 -23.90 29.34 17.67
C ALA A 236 -23.31 27.98 18.08
N ARG A 237 -22.42 27.98 19.08
CA ARG A 237 -21.82 26.77 19.63
C ARG A 237 -22.86 25.89 20.33
N GLU A 238 -23.67 26.48 21.20
CA GLU A 238 -24.76 25.78 21.90
C GLU A 238 -25.73 25.14 20.91
N ARG A 239 -26.16 25.89 19.89
CA ARG A 239 -27.05 25.38 18.84
C ARG A 239 -26.42 24.25 18.04
N TYR A 240 -25.16 24.40 17.64
CA TYR A 240 -24.44 23.32 16.96
C TYR A 240 -24.34 22.07 17.85
N THR A 241 -24.01 22.23 19.13
CA THR A 241 -23.95 21.12 20.09
C THR A 241 -25.31 20.46 20.26
N GLU A 242 -26.39 21.23 20.36
CA GLU A 242 -27.75 20.69 20.39
C GLU A 242 -28.01 19.81 19.15
N ILE A 243 -27.73 20.31 17.95
CA ILE A 243 -27.90 19.56 16.69
C ILE A 243 -27.03 18.30 16.67
N GLN A 244 -25.74 18.42 16.99
CA GLN A 244 -24.79 17.31 17.00
C GLN A 244 -25.23 16.17 17.93
N THR A 245 -25.75 16.49 19.11
CA THR A 245 -26.21 15.48 20.08
C THR A 245 -27.41 14.67 19.58
N LYS A 246 -28.11 15.13 18.53
CA LYS A 246 -29.25 14.42 17.95
C LYS A 246 -28.85 13.45 16.84
N CYS A 247 -27.59 13.48 16.39
CA CYS A 247 -27.08 12.43 15.52
C CYS A 247 -27.03 11.11 16.28
N HIS A 248 -27.69 10.08 15.74
CA HIS A 248 -27.67 8.73 16.32
C HIS A 248 -26.25 8.21 16.41
N LYS A 249 -25.90 7.52 17.50
CA LYS A 249 -24.57 6.90 17.61
C LYS A 249 -24.40 5.80 16.57
N ASN A 250 -23.62 6.06 15.53
CA ASN A 250 -23.15 5.02 14.61
C ASN A 250 -21.86 4.39 15.15
N VAL A 251 -21.96 3.24 15.82
CA VAL A 251 -20.79 2.47 16.25
C VAL A 251 -20.36 1.55 15.12
N LYS A 252 -19.51 2.07 14.21
CA LYS A 252 -18.78 1.21 13.27
C LYS A 252 -17.42 0.87 13.86
N SER A 253 -17.17 -0.42 14.06
CA SER A 253 -15.90 -0.94 14.59
C SER A 253 -14.83 -1.14 13.51
N THR A 254 -15.17 -1.06 12.23
CA THR A 254 -14.24 -1.25 11.13
C THR A 254 -13.38 -0.02 10.88
N PRO A 255 -12.08 -0.19 10.55
CA PRO A 255 -11.22 0.91 10.13
C PRO A 255 -11.85 1.72 9.00
N LEU A 256 -11.69 3.04 9.08
CA LEU A 256 -12.13 3.94 8.02
C LEU A 256 -11.35 3.67 6.73
N THR A 257 -12.05 3.57 5.61
CA THR A 257 -11.46 3.32 4.29
C THR A 257 -11.65 4.51 3.36
N ALA A 258 -10.79 4.63 2.35
CA ALA A 258 -10.94 5.66 1.32
C ALA A 258 -12.25 5.51 0.52
N ALA A 259 -12.66 4.27 0.25
CA ALA A 259 -13.94 3.98 -0.41
C ALA A 259 -15.13 4.45 0.42
N GLU A 260 -15.10 4.29 1.74
CA GLU A 260 -16.16 4.77 2.62
C GLU A 260 -16.23 6.31 2.63
N LEU A 261 -15.10 7.00 2.68
CA LEU A 261 -15.06 8.46 2.57
C LEU A 261 -15.67 8.95 1.26
N ARG A 262 -15.29 8.34 0.13
CA ARG A 262 -15.86 8.66 -1.19
C ARG A 262 -17.35 8.32 -1.30
N ALA A 263 -17.80 7.25 -0.65
CA ALA A 263 -19.22 6.89 -0.60
C ALA A 263 -20.05 7.92 0.20
N LEU A 264 -19.50 8.47 1.29
CA LEU A 264 -20.15 9.54 2.05
C LEU A 264 -20.23 10.84 1.25
N ILE A 265 -19.17 11.18 0.50
CA ILE A 265 -19.16 12.31 -0.44
C ILE A 265 -20.23 12.11 -1.52
N ALA A 266 -20.26 10.96 -2.18
CA ALA A 266 -21.26 10.64 -3.20
C ALA A 266 -22.70 10.68 -2.64
N SER A 267 -22.90 10.25 -1.39
CA SER A 267 -24.20 10.34 -0.71
C SER A 267 -24.63 11.79 -0.53
N PHE A 268 -23.72 12.68 -0.13
CA PHE A 268 -23.97 14.12 -0.09
C PHE A 268 -24.29 14.69 -1.47
N GLU A 269 -23.46 14.41 -2.48
CA GLU A 269 -23.62 14.94 -3.84
C GLU A 269 -24.96 14.52 -4.45
N SER A 270 -25.42 13.29 -4.16
CA SER A 270 -26.72 12.78 -4.64
C SER A 270 -27.93 13.58 -4.12
N ARG A 271 -27.77 14.38 -3.07
CA ARG A 271 -28.82 15.21 -2.49
C ARG A 271 -28.80 16.65 -2.95
N LEU A 272 -27.77 17.08 -3.67
CA LEU A 272 -27.74 18.41 -4.26
C LEU A 272 -28.92 18.57 -5.25
N GLY A 273 -29.76 19.56 -4.99
CA GLY A 273 -31.00 19.83 -5.74
C GLY A 273 -32.14 18.85 -5.48
N ALA A 274 -31.99 17.86 -4.61
CA ALA A 274 -33.02 16.85 -4.39
C ALA A 274 -34.29 17.41 -3.72
N ASN A 275 -34.15 18.46 -2.91
CA ASN A 275 -35.25 19.03 -2.12
C ASN A 275 -35.70 20.43 -2.60
N THR A 276 -35.50 20.73 -3.87
CA THR A 276 -35.78 22.07 -4.44
C THR A 276 -37.08 22.12 -5.25
N ALA A 277 -37.93 21.09 -5.15
CA ALA A 277 -39.24 21.11 -5.79
C ALA A 277 -40.04 22.35 -5.34
N GLY A 278 -40.52 23.12 -6.33
CA GLY A 278 -41.22 24.39 -6.12
C GLY A 278 -40.33 25.64 -6.12
N ALA A 279 -39.01 25.51 -6.19
CA ALA A 279 -38.11 26.66 -6.35
C ALA A 279 -38.14 27.17 -7.81
N THR A 280 -38.14 28.48 -8.00
CA THR A 280 -38.28 29.13 -9.31
C THR A 280 -36.94 29.54 -9.94
N THR A 281 -35.81 29.23 -9.30
CA THR A 281 -34.46 29.60 -9.80
C THR A 281 -33.87 28.49 -10.67
N THR A 282 -32.90 28.84 -11.51
CA THR A 282 -32.22 27.89 -12.41
C THR A 282 -31.13 27.06 -11.74
N ASP A 283 -30.61 27.52 -10.60
CA ASP A 283 -29.39 26.97 -9.98
C ASP A 283 -29.68 26.02 -8.81
N VAL A 284 -30.90 25.50 -8.75
CA VAL A 284 -31.37 24.60 -7.70
C VAL A 284 -30.50 23.36 -7.52
N ARG A 285 -29.78 22.94 -8.56
CA ARG A 285 -28.85 21.79 -8.53
C ARG A 285 -27.67 21.97 -7.58
N ALA A 286 -27.37 23.19 -7.14
CA ALA A 286 -26.27 23.46 -6.20
C ALA A 286 -26.75 23.67 -4.75
N ILE A 287 -28.04 23.44 -4.48
CA ILE A 287 -28.65 23.67 -3.16
C ILE A 287 -28.76 22.35 -2.40
N PHE A 288 -28.33 22.32 -1.15
CA PHE A 288 -28.51 21.21 -0.23
C PHE A 288 -29.56 21.59 0.84
N GLY A 289 -30.65 20.84 0.94
CA GLY A 289 -31.79 21.15 1.81
C GLY A 289 -32.91 21.93 1.11
N LYS A 290 -33.90 22.38 1.88
CA LYS A 290 -35.13 23.02 1.37
C LYS A 290 -35.02 24.54 1.28
N PRO A 291 -34.87 25.12 0.06
CA PRO A 291 -34.79 26.57 -0.12
C PRO A 291 -36.13 27.27 0.01
N HIS A 292 -36.05 28.61 0.02
CA HIS A 292 -37.19 29.46 -0.29
C HIS A 292 -37.75 29.12 -1.69
N THR A 293 -39.01 29.47 -1.96
CA THR A 293 -39.59 29.40 -3.32
C THR A 293 -38.74 30.14 -4.35
N GLY A 294 -38.01 31.18 -3.91
CA GLY A 294 -37.09 31.97 -4.71
C GLY A 294 -35.64 31.45 -4.71
N GLY A 295 -35.41 30.21 -4.26
CA GLY A 295 -34.10 29.55 -4.25
C GLY A 295 -33.11 30.06 -3.19
N GLN A 296 -33.55 30.91 -2.26
CA GLN A 296 -32.68 31.50 -1.23
C GLN A 296 -32.50 30.56 -0.04
N CYS A 297 -31.32 30.61 0.58
CA CYS A 297 -30.99 29.94 1.83
C CYS A 297 -30.76 31.00 2.92
N ASP A 298 -31.81 31.33 3.68
CA ASP A 298 -31.80 32.39 4.68
C ASP A 298 -31.77 31.87 6.13
N ALA A 299 -31.74 30.54 6.31
CA ALA A 299 -31.76 29.86 7.60
C ALA A 299 -32.98 30.23 8.48
N SER A 300 -34.14 30.42 7.85
CA SER A 300 -35.42 30.59 8.54
C SER A 300 -36.20 29.27 8.69
N SER A 301 -36.81 29.06 9.85
CA SER A 301 -37.65 27.88 10.09
C SER A 301 -38.93 27.85 9.24
N GLN A 302 -39.39 29.01 8.75
CA GLN A 302 -40.59 29.08 7.91
C GLN A 302 -40.31 28.67 6.45
N GLN A 303 -39.11 28.94 5.93
CA GLN A 303 -38.62 28.51 4.62
C GLN A 303 -37.11 28.81 4.54
N GLY A 304 -36.35 28.14 3.67
CA GLY A 304 -34.96 28.56 3.40
C GLY A 304 -33.87 28.00 4.32
N MET A 305 -34.15 26.99 5.14
CA MET A 305 -33.10 26.14 5.74
C MET A 305 -32.42 25.26 4.68
N CYS A 306 -31.34 25.76 4.10
CA CYS A 306 -30.53 25.06 3.11
C CYS A 306 -29.13 25.68 3.04
N ILE A 307 -28.28 25.11 2.20
CA ILE A 307 -26.97 25.66 1.84
C ILE A 307 -26.91 25.80 0.32
N ASN A 308 -26.44 26.95 -0.15
CA ASN A 308 -26.26 27.23 -1.57
C ASN A 308 -24.77 27.24 -1.95
N TYR A 309 -24.34 26.20 -2.67
CA TYR A 309 -22.96 26.01 -3.13
C TYR A 309 -22.71 26.53 -4.56
N LYS A 310 -23.64 27.27 -5.17
CA LYS A 310 -23.57 27.68 -6.59
C LYS A 310 -22.21 28.26 -6.98
N GLU A 311 -21.67 29.20 -6.21
CA GLU A 311 -20.39 29.86 -6.54
C GLU A 311 -19.18 28.92 -6.47
N LEU A 312 -19.27 27.85 -5.68
CA LEU A 312 -18.23 26.83 -5.53
C LEU A 312 -18.31 25.74 -6.58
N LEU A 313 -19.52 25.42 -7.06
CA LEU A 313 -19.75 24.41 -8.10
C LEU A 313 -19.74 25.00 -9.51
N ALA A 314 -19.80 26.32 -9.66
CA ALA A 314 -19.65 26.99 -10.95
C ALA A 314 -18.22 26.90 -11.52
N ASP A 315 -17.22 26.68 -10.66
CA ASP A 315 -15.83 26.53 -11.02
C ASP A 315 -15.29 25.22 -10.43
N ALA A 316 -15.01 24.25 -11.29
CA ALA A 316 -14.50 22.94 -10.89
C ALA A 316 -13.17 23.02 -10.12
N ALA A 317 -12.40 24.10 -10.26
CA ALA A 317 -11.15 24.29 -9.52
C ALA A 317 -11.38 24.71 -8.05
N LYS A 318 -12.56 25.25 -7.70
CA LYS A 318 -12.89 25.63 -6.33
C LYS A 318 -13.38 24.43 -5.53
N GLY A 319 -14.49 23.83 -5.97
CA GLY A 319 -15.18 22.78 -5.23
C GLY A 319 -15.66 23.23 -3.84
N ILE A 320 -16.31 22.32 -3.10
CA ILE A 320 -16.75 22.60 -1.73
C ILE A 320 -15.57 22.33 -0.77
N PRO A 321 -15.12 23.30 0.04
CA PRO A 321 -13.89 23.14 0.84
C PRO A 321 -13.87 21.90 1.75
N TRP A 322 -14.97 21.59 2.44
CA TRP A 322 -15.01 20.38 3.26
C TRP A 322 -15.01 19.08 2.43
N VAL A 323 -15.61 19.09 1.22
CA VAL A 323 -15.56 17.94 0.30
C VAL A 323 -14.12 17.70 -0.15
N ASN A 324 -13.42 18.77 -0.56
CA ASN A 324 -12.00 18.69 -0.94
C ASN A 324 -11.13 18.13 0.21
N SER A 325 -11.43 18.51 1.45
CA SER A 325 -10.75 17.97 2.63
C SER A 325 -11.02 16.47 2.82
N LEU A 326 -12.25 15.99 2.59
CA LEU A 326 -12.55 14.56 2.66
C LEU A 326 -11.93 13.76 1.50
N GLU A 327 -11.86 14.30 0.29
CA GLU A 327 -11.14 13.68 -0.83
C GLU A 327 -9.63 13.58 -0.55
N ALA A 328 -9.06 14.64 0.03
CA ALA A 328 -7.67 14.61 0.48
C ALA A 328 -7.45 13.58 1.60
N ALA A 329 -8.40 13.43 2.53
CA ALA A 329 -8.36 12.38 3.54
C ALA A 329 -8.45 10.98 2.90
N ALA A 330 -9.33 10.76 1.92
CA ALA A 330 -9.45 9.49 1.21
C ALA A 330 -8.14 9.12 0.48
N THR A 331 -7.56 10.08 -0.23
CA THR A 331 -6.25 9.93 -0.88
C THR A 331 -5.14 9.61 0.12
N ALA A 332 -5.16 10.26 1.29
CA ALA A 332 -4.21 9.98 2.36
C ALA A 332 -4.40 8.57 2.94
N VAL A 333 -5.62 8.07 3.10
CA VAL A 333 -5.87 6.68 3.52
C VAL A 333 -5.27 5.68 2.52
N ASP A 334 -5.48 5.88 1.22
CA ASP A 334 -4.88 5.02 0.17
C ASP A 334 -3.33 5.07 0.22
N ALA A 335 -2.76 6.27 0.39
CA ALA A 335 -1.32 6.46 0.48
C ALA A 335 -0.71 5.82 1.75
N ALA A 336 -1.40 5.85 2.88
CA ALA A 336 -0.97 5.17 4.10
C ALA A 336 -0.92 3.65 3.90
N ALA A 337 -1.94 3.07 3.25
CA ALA A 337 -1.97 1.64 2.94
C ALA A 337 -0.83 1.22 1.99
N ALA A 338 -0.52 2.04 0.97
CA ALA A 338 0.59 1.79 0.05
C ALA A 338 1.96 1.88 0.75
N ALA A 339 2.16 2.88 1.61
CA ALA A 339 3.37 3.02 2.41
C ALA A 339 3.54 1.84 3.38
N LYS A 340 2.47 1.44 4.06
CA LYS A 340 2.45 0.26 4.94
C LYS A 340 2.89 -1.01 4.20
N THR A 341 2.26 -1.30 3.06
CA THR A 341 2.57 -2.47 2.22
C THR A 341 4.03 -2.46 1.77
N THR A 342 4.57 -1.29 1.42
CA THR A 342 5.97 -1.16 1.01
C THR A 342 6.93 -1.41 2.17
N ALA A 343 6.59 -0.95 3.38
CA ALA A 343 7.36 -1.24 4.58
C ALA A 343 7.34 -2.74 4.91
N GLU A 344 6.18 -3.39 4.90
CA GLU A 344 6.04 -4.84 5.17
C GLU A 344 6.82 -5.70 4.16
N ARG A 345 6.80 -5.31 2.87
CA ARG A 345 7.62 -5.98 1.84
C ARG A 345 9.10 -5.83 2.13
N ALA A 346 9.55 -4.63 2.48
CA ALA A 346 10.96 -4.41 2.85
C ALA A 346 11.36 -5.21 4.09
N ALA A 347 10.49 -5.30 5.10
CA ALA A 347 10.71 -6.13 6.28
C ALA A 347 10.87 -7.61 5.91
N THR A 348 9.96 -8.14 5.08
CA THR A 348 10.02 -9.52 4.57
C THR A 348 11.33 -9.80 3.83
N THR A 349 11.76 -8.88 2.96
CA THR A 349 13.05 -9.00 2.25
C THR A 349 14.21 -9.07 3.22
N ILE A 350 14.26 -8.23 4.25
CA ILE A 350 15.34 -8.21 5.25
C ILE A 350 15.39 -9.55 6.02
N VAL A 351 14.25 -10.05 6.47
CA VAL A 351 14.15 -11.33 7.19
C VAL A 351 14.61 -12.49 6.30
N ASN A 352 14.19 -12.53 5.04
CA ASN A 352 14.63 -13.56 4.10
C ASN A 352 16.13 -13.52 3.83
N ILE A 353 16.72 -12.32 3.73
CA ILE A 353 18.17 -12.15 3.60
C ILE A 353 18.89 -12.71 4.83
N ALA A 354 18.39 -12.41 6.03
CA ALA A 354 18.97 -12.94 7.27
C ALA A 354 18.88 -14.46 7.35
N ASN A 355 17.74 -15.05 6.97
CA ASN A 355 17.56 -16.52 6.91
C ASN A 355 18.54 -17.18 5.92
N ALA A 356 18.74 -16.58 4.74
CA ALA A 356 19.71 -17.07 3.77
C ALA A 356 21.15 -16.96 4.29
N ALA A 357 21.49 -15.89 5.00
CA ALA A 357 22.80 -15.72 5.62
C ALA A 357 23.04 -16.73 6.75
N TRP A 358 22.02 -17.05 7.55
CA TRP A 358 22.07 -18.12 8.55
C TRP A 358 22.36 -19.48 7.89
N ALA A 359 21.65 -19.84 6.82
CA ALA A 359 21.89 -21.10 6.11
C ALA A 359 23.33 -21.20 5.56
N LEU A 360 23.87 -20.10 5.01
CA LEU A 360 25.27 -20.05 4.55
C LEU A 360 26.27 -20.18 5.70
N HIS A 361 25.96 -19.57 6.85
CA HIS A 361 26.78 -19.65 8.05
C HIS A 361 26.79 -21.07 8.62
N ASP A 362 25.63 -21.69 8.76
CA ASP A 362 25.48 -23.05 9.27
C ASP A 362 26.20 -24.08 8.39
N ASP A 363 26.08 -23.98 7.06
CA ASP A 363 26.83 -24.85 6.14
C ASP A 363 28.35 -24.71 6.31
N ALA A 364 28.84 -23.48 6.43
CA ALA A 364 30.27 -23.23 6.64
C ALA A 364 30.75 -23.64 8.04
N ALA A 365 29.87 -23.65 9.05
CA ALA A 365 30.18 -24.08 10.40
C ALA A 365 30.17 -25.62 10.57
N LEU A 366 29.33 -26.33 9.82
CA LEU A 366 29.18 -27.79 9.89
C LEU A 366 30.20 -28.56 9.03
N ASN A 367 30.70 -27.96 7.94
CA ASN A 367 31.63 -28.60 7.01
C ASN A 367 33.05 -28.02 7.07
N PRO A 368 33.86 -28.31 8.11
CA PRO A 368 35.23 -27.81 8.23
C PRO A 368 36.22 -28.40 7.21
N SER A 369 35.81 -29.40 6.42
CA SER A 369 36.64 -30.01 5.38
C SER A 369 35.84 -30.27 4.10
N HIS A 370 35.84 -29.28 3.22
CA HIS A 370 35.97 -29.54 1.79
C HIS A 370 37.05 -28.61 1.27
N ALA A 371 38.30 -29.09 1.31
CA ALA A 371 39.30 -28.66 0.36
C ALA A 371 38.89 -29.22 -1.01
N THR A 372 37.92 -28.57 -1.67
CA THR A 372 37.79 -28.75 -3.10
C THR A 372 38.83 -27.83 -3.72
N THR A 373 39.97 -28.42 -4.06
CA THR A 373 40.95 -27.85 -4.96
C THR A 373 40.20 -27.15 -6.09
N ALA A 374 40.43 -25.86 -6.25
CA ALA A 374 39.94 -25.11 -7.40
C ALA A 374 40.55 -25.74 -8.66
N THR A 375 39.82 -26.64 -9.29
CA THR A 375 39.92 -26.81 -10.73
C THR A 375 38.70 -26.10 -11.29
N GLN A 376 38.97 -25.04 -12.04
CA GLN A 376 37.97 -24.21 -12.71
C GLN A 376 36.94 -25.11 -13.42
N ALA A 377 35.70 -25.06 -12.96
CA ALA A 377 34.54 -25.47 -13.74
C ALA A 377 33.73 -24.21 -14.04
N THR A 378 34.14 -23.50 -15.07
CA THR A 378 33.27 -22.63 -15.85
C THR A 378 32.11 -23.48 -16.37
N ALA A 379 30.91 -23.25 -15.83
CA ALA A 379 29.69 -23.78 -16.40
C ALA A 379 29.42 -23.07 -17.73
N GLN A 380 29.81 -23.71 -18.83
CA GLN A 380 29.31 -23.40 -20.16
C GLN A 380 28.78 -24.69 -20.81
N THR A 381 27.49 -24.66 -21.15
CA THR A 381 26.88 -25.40 -22.26
C THR A 381 26.99 -26.92 -22.20
N SER A 382 26.16 -27.56 -21.37
CA SER A 382 25.87 -28.99 -21.45
C SER A 382 24.94 -29.26 -22.64
N GLY A 383 25.38 -30.11 -23.57
CA GLY A 383 24.56 -30.60 -24.69
C GLY A 383 25.40 -31.24 -25.79
N LYS A 384 26.40 -30.51 -26.32
CA LYS A 384 27.37 -31.05 -27.31
C LYS A 384 28.60 -31.72 -26.70
N ASN A 385 28.87 -31.46 -25.41
CA ASN A 385 30.06 -32.01 -24.76
C ASN A 385 29.90 -33.50 -24.39
N ALA A 386 28.72 -33.99 -24.01
CA ALA A 386 28.59 -35.37 -23.54
C ALA A 386 28.94 -36.42 -24.62
N GLU A 387 28.54 -36.21 -25.87
CA GLU A 387 28.88 -37.08 -27.00
C GLU A 387 30.37 -37.01 -27.33
N LYS A 388 30.94 -35.80 -27.34
CA LYS A 388 32.35 -35.57 -27.63
C LYS A 388 33.26 -36.11 -26.52
N THR A 389 32.80 -36.10 -25.26
CA THR A 389 33.53 -36.66 -24.11
C THR A 389 33.45 -38.18 -24.10
N ALA A 390 32.29 -38.78 -24.37
CA ALA A 390 32.15 -40.24 -24.44
C ALA A 390 32.97 -40.83 -25.60
N GLU A 391 32.94 -40.22 -26.78
CA GLU A 391 33.75 -40.67 -27.92
C GLU A 391 35.24 -40.42 -27.69
N ALA A 392 35.64 -39.36 -26.99
CA ALA A 392 37.04 -39.15 -26.60
C ALA A 392 37.53 -40.23 -25.61
N THR A 393 36.68 -40.68 -24.68
CA THR A 393 37.01 -41.77 -23.74
C THR A 393 37.25 -43.09 -24.48
N CYS A 394 36.42 -43.43 -25.46
CA CYS A 394 36.65 -44.63 -26.29
C CYS A 394 37.93 -44.51 -27.14
N ASN A 395 38.12 -43.35 -27.81
CA ASN A 395 39.29 -43.13 -28.67
C ASN A 395 40.62 -43.07 -27.89
N ALA A 396 40.60 -42.88 -26.56
CA ALA A 396 41.80 -42.91 -25.72
C ALA A 396 42.46 -44.29 -25.70
N ALA A 397 41.69 -45.37 -25.86
CA ALA A 397 42.20 -46.74 -25.98
C ALA A 397 42.82 -47.05 -27.37
N LYS A 398 42.69 -46.11 -28.33
CA LYS A 398 43.29 -46.18 -29.68
C LYS A 398 43.05 -47.54 -30.36
N ASP A 399 44.10 -48.19 -30.83
CA ASP A 399 44.14 -49.48 -31.50
C ASP A 399 44.35 -50.68 -30.54
N GLN A 400 44.28 -50.46 -29.23
CA GLN A 400 44.45 -51.53 -28.23
C GLN A 400 43.12 -52.23 -27.91
N GLN A 401 42.91 -53.39 -28.52
CA GLN A 401 41.69 -54.18 -28.33
C GLN A 401 41.42 -54.53 -26.86
N ASP A 402 42.45 -54.95 -26.11
CA ASP A 402 42.29 -55.35 -24.69
C ASP A 402 41.94 -54.17 -23.77
N GLU A 403 42.36 -52.95 -24.11
CA GLU A 403 41.96 -51.74 -23.38
C GLU A 403 40.55 -51.29 -23.78
N CYS A 404 40.20 -51.41 -25.06
CA CYS A 404 38.84 -51.14 -25.54
C CYS A 404 37.81 -52.11 -24.96
N ASP A 405 38.16 -53.39 -24.81
CA ASP A 405 37.27 -54.42 -24.26
C ASP A 405 36.90 -54.15 -22.80
N LYS A 406 37.76 -53.46 -22.04
CA LYS A 406 37.46 -52.98 -20.66
C LYS A 406 36.50 -51.79 -20.63
N LEU A 407 36.29 -51.14 -21.77
CA LEU A 407 35.42 -49.96 -21.93
C LEU A 407 34.08 -50.31 -22.61
N LYS A 408 33.81 -51.59 -22.88
CA LYS A 408 32.53 -52.05 -23.45
C LYS A 408 31.32 -51.64 -22.63
N ASP A 409 31.44 -51.68 -21.31
CA ASP A 409 30.38 -51.26 -20.38
C ASP A 409 30.12 -49.74 -20.42
N GLN A 410 31.02 -48.96 -21.04
CA GLN A 410 30.86 -47.52 -21.31
C GLN A 410 30.40 -47.24 -22.75
N GLY A 411 29.98 -48.27 -23.48
CA GLY A 411 29.49 -48.16 -24.86
C GLY A 411 30.60 -48.18 -25.92
N CYS A 412 31.86 -48.48 -25.57
CA CYS A 412 32.96 -48.50 -26.54
C CYS A 412 33.07 -49.84 -27.29
N VAL A 413 33.33 -49.78 -28.60
CA VAL A 413 33.50 -50.95 -29.46
C VAL A 413 34.77 -50.85 -30.30
N PHE A 414 35.51 -51.95 -30.38
CA PHE A 414 36.73 -52.05 -31.19
C PHE A 414 36.36 -52.36 -32.64
N ASN A 415 36.57 -51.40 -33.54
CA ASN A 415 36.30 -51.56 -34.97
C ASN A 415 37.54 -52.06 -35.69
N LYS A 416 37.51 -53.32 -36.13
CA LYS A 416 38.61 -53.96 -36.89
C LYS A 416 38.68 -53.55 -38.36
N ASP A 417 37.59 -53.00 -38.91
CA ASP A 417 37.47 -52.67 -40.35
C ASP A 417 37.12 -51.17 -40.59
N GLY A 418 37.53 -50.28 -39.69
CA GLY A 418 37.21 -48.85 -39.78
C GLY A 418 37.88 -48.14 -40.97
N LYS A 419 37.21 -47.13 -41.56
CA LYS A 419 37.73 -46.29 -42.67
C LYS A 419 39.06 -45.57 -42.38
N GLU A 420 39.53 -45.61 -41.13
CA GLU A 420 40.77 -44.98 -40.65
C GLU A 420 41.72 -45.99 -39.93
N GLY A 421 41.48 -47.30 -40.07
CA GLY A 421 42.24 -48.36 -39.39
C GLY A 421 41.55 -48.92 -38.14
N GLU A 422 42.19 -49.89 -37.48
CA GLU A 422 41.70 -50.54 -36.27
C GLU A 422 41.68 -49.56 -35.09
N LYS A 423 40.50 -49.27 -34.52
CA LYS A 423 40.39 -48.36 -33.38
C LYS A 423 39.14 -48.56 -32.52
N CYS A 424 39.24 -48.19 -31.26
CA CYS A 424 38.16 -48.15 -30.28
C CYS A 424 37.31 -46.88 -30.45
N THR A 425 36.01 -47.04 -30.67
CA THR A 425 35.06 -45.92 -30.90
C THR A 425 33.79 -46.12 -30.10
N LEU A 426 33.03 -45.05 -29.85
CA LEU A 426 31.71 -45.18 -29.22
C LEU A 426 30.74 -45.95 -30.14
N ASN A 427 29.91 -46.81 -29.58
CA ASN A 427 28.89 -47.53 -30.33
C ASN A 427 27.83 -46.55 -30.89
N LYS A 428 27.10 -46.98 -31.91
CA LYS A 428 26.17 -46.08 -32.62
C LYS A 428 24.87 -45.88 -31.83
N GLU A 429 24.49 -46.86 -31.03
CA GLU A 429 23.27 -46.88 -30.24
C GLU A 429 23.34 -45.86 -29.08
N ASP A 430 24.44 -45.82 -28.32
CA ASP A 430 24.63 -44.89 -27.21
C ASP A 430 24.88 -43.46 -27.72
N LYS A 431 25.49 -43.33 -28.91
CA LYS A 431 25.62 -42.05 -29.61
C LYS A 431 24.25 -41.44 -29.95
N GLN A 432 23.33 -42.25 -30.49
CA GLN A 432 21.97 -41.81 -30.79
C GLN A 432 21.11 -41.56 -29.54
N ALA A 433 21.33 -42.30 -28.46
CA ALA A 433 20.64 -42.09 -27.19
C ALA A 433 21.01 -40.74 -26.55
N LEU A 434 22.29 -40.34 -26.62
CA LEU A 434 22.75 -39.03 -26.15
C LEU A 434 22.18 -37.86 -26.97
N GLU A 435 22.00 -38.03 -28.29
CA GLU A 435 21.39 -37.00 -29.13
C GLU A 435 19.89 -36.82 -28.82
N LYS A 436 19.16 -37.90 -28.50
CA LYS A 436 17.73 -37.85 -28.14
C LYS A 436 17.46 -37.28 -26.75
N ALA A 437 18.34 -37.52 -25.78
CA ALA A 437 18.20 -37.00 -24.42
C ALA A 437 18.26 -35.45 -24.33
N ASN A 438 18.70 -34.77 -25.41
CA ASN A 438 18.79 -33.31 -25.49
C ASN A 438 17.46 -32.61 -25.89
N GLN A 439 16.35 -33.32 -26.14
CA GLN A 439 15.09 -32.69 -26.57
C GLN A 439 13.98 -32.60 -25.52
N GLU A 440 14.14 -33.16 -24.30
CA GLU A 440 13.08 -33.16 -23.28
C GLU A 440 13.44 -32.33 -22.04
N THR A 441 13.58 -31.01 -22.18
CA THR A 441 13.32 -30.06 -21.08
C THR A 441 12.85 -28.72 -21.67
N GLY A 442 11.57 -28.67 -22.02
CA GLY A 442 10.92 -27.46 -22.50
C GLY A 442 9.41 -27.63 -22.40
N GLY A 443 8.86 -27.45 -21.20
CA GLY A 443 7.42 -27.30 -21.03
C GLY A 443 6.94 -26.09 -21.82
N LYS A 444 6.10 -26.31 -22.84
CA LYS A 444 5.41 -25.24 -23.56
C LYS A 444 4.13 -24.90 -22.81
N ASP A 445 4.18 -23.81 -22.05
CA ASP A 445 2.98 -23.04 -21.74
C ASP A 445 2.38 -22.52 -23.05
N GLY A 446 1.09 -22.76 -23.24
CA GLY A 446 0.36 -22.50 -24.48
C GLY A 446 0.25 -21.03 -24.86
N LYS A 447 1.31 -20.49 -25.46
CA LYS A 447 1.28 -19.23 -26.21
C LYS A 447 1.92 -19.44 -27.58
N THR A 448 1.10 -19.48 -28.62
CA THR A 448 1.55 -19.61 -30.01
C THR A 448 2.35 -18.37 -30.40
N ASP A 449 3.62 -18.57 -30.75
CA ASP A 449 4.51 -17.51 -31.23
C ASP A 449 4.32 -17.34 -32.74
N CYS A 450 3.59 -16.29 -33.14
CA CYS A 450 3.31 -15.99 -34.55
C CYS A 450 4.50 -15.32 -35.30
N SER A 451 5.69 -15.23 -34.71
CA SER A 451 6.81 -14.47 -35.28
C SER A 451 7.42 -15.07 -36.57
N SER A 452 7.04 -16.29 -36.95
CA SER A 452 7.50 -16.99 -38.16
C SER A 452 6.50 -16.97 -39.33
N HIS A 453 5.28 -16.45 -39.16
CA HIS A 453 4.25 -16.47 -40.20
C HIS A 453 4.12 -15.12 -40.91
N GLN A 454 3.95 -15.16 -42.23
CA GLN A 454 3.91 -13.95 -43.07
C GLN A 454 2.53 -13.25 -43.08
N ASP A 455 1.48 -13.92 -42.60
CA ASP A 455 0.15 -13.33 -42.43
C ASP A 455 -0.65 -13.99 -41.29
N GLN A 456 -1.66 -13.26 -40.82
CA GLN A 456 -2.52 -13.63 -39.69
C GLN A 456 -3.32 -14.91 -39.97
N LYS A 457 -3.76 -15.13 -41.22
CA LYS A 457 -4.55 -16.31 -41.62
C LYS A 457 -3.75 -17.61 -41.49
N SER A 458 -2.43 -17.50 -41.68
CA SER A 458 -1.46 -18.59 -41.53
C SER A 458 -1.21 -18.92 -40.06
N CYS A 459 -1.18 -17.92 -39.17
CA CYS A 459 -1.05 -18.17 -37.72
C CYS A 459 -2.37 -18.70 -37.11
N GLU A 460 -3.52 -18.26 -37.61
CA GLU A 460 -4.84 -18.71 -37.12
C GLU A 460 -5.14 -20.17 -37.47
N LYS A 461 -4.63 -20.68 -38.60
CA LYS A 461 -4.75 -22.10 -38.98
C LYS A 461 -4.03 -23.05 -38.04
N GLU A 462 -2.98 -22.61 -37.33
CA GLU A 462 -2.30 -23.44 -36.33
C GLU A 462 -3.13 -23.60 -35.03
N ASN A 463 -4.21 -22.83 -34.87
CA ASN A 463 -5.13 -22.94 -33.74
C ASN A 463 -6.40 -23.76 -34.06
N GLU A 464 -6.61 -24.21 -35.29
CA GLU A 464 -7.73 -25.10 -35.64
C GLU A 464 -7.48 -26.52 -35.09
N GLY A 465 -8.06 -26.81 -33.92
CA GLY A 465 -8.02 -28.14 -33.29
C GLY A 465 -7.65 -28.14 -31.80
N LEU A 466 -7.25 -26.99 -31.22
CA LEU A 466 -6.95 -26.88 -29.79
C LEU A 466 -8.24 -26.59 -29.00
N THR A 467 -8.73 -27.58 -28.25
CA THR A 467 -9.91 -27.44 -27.39
C THR A 467 -9.65 -26.47 -26.23
N ALA A 468 -10.56 -25.51 -26.06
CA ALA A 468 -10.54 -24.57 -24.95
C ALA A 468 -10.73 -25.28 -23.59
N SER A 469 -9.77 -25.15 -22.68
CA SER A 469 -9.94 -25.57 -21.28
C SER A 469 -10.55 -24.41 -20.47
N ALA A 470 -11.75 -24.66 -19.94
CA ALA A 470 -12.59 -23.76 -19.14
C ALA A 470 -12.08 -23.62 -17.67
N PRO A 471 -12.62 -22.67 -16.88
CA PRO A 471 -11.99 -22.16 -15.65
C PRO A 471 -12.28 -23.01 -14.42
N VAL A 472 -11.30 -23.14 -13.51
CA VAL A 472 -11.53 -23.73 -12.18
C VAL A 472 -11.83 -22.62 -11.17
N ASN A 473 -13.06 -22.66 -10.69
CA ASN A 473 -13.67 -21.94 -9.58
C ASN A 473 -12.82 -22.00 -8.30
N VAL A 474 -12.71 -20.86 -7.60
CA VAL A 474 -12.32 -20.79 -6.19
C VAL A 474 -13.59 -20.62 -5.35
N ILE A 475 -13.94 -21.63 -4.54
CA ILE A 475 -14.90 -21.51 -3.43
C ILE A 475 -14.31 -22.29 -2.24
N GLY A 476 -14.26 -21.65 -1.07
CA GLY A 476 -13.93 -22.28 0.22
C GLY A 476 -13.07 -21.40 1.10
#